data_AF-A0A3D8UPY2-F1
#
_entry.id   AF-A0A3D8UPY2-F1
#
_cell.length_a   1.000
_cell.length_b   1.000
_cell.length_c   1.000
_cell.angle_alpha   90.00
_cell.angle_beta   90.00
_cell.angle_gamma   90.00
#
_symmetry.space_group_name_H-M   'P 1'
#
loop_
_entity.id
_entity.type
_entity.pdbx_description
1 polymer ?
#
loop_
_entity_poly.entity_id
_entity_poly.type
_entity_poly.pdbx_seq_one_letter_code
_entity_poly.pdbx_strand_id
1 'polypeptide(L)'
;HYETGEPLPADKLERLLAAKNFQSAMQMVRQLEFSLFDFKIHSEFNPDTPDQIQAQLNQVRERVSVVKPAEFNRFQHSFGHIFAGGYAAGYYSYKWAEVLSADAFSRFEEEGIFNPKTGNDFLTHVLQKGGSAEPDELFKAFRGREPSPDALLRHSGIGQ
;
A
#
# COMPACT_ATOMS: atom_id res chain seq x y z
N HIS A 1 0.92 4.10 29.71
CA HIS A 1 0.55 5.53 29.74
C HIS A 1 1.83 6.32 30.01
N TYR A 2 2.06 7.47 29.36
CA TYR A 2 3.39 8.12 29.40
C TYR A 2 3.79 8.61 30.79
N GLU A 3 2.83 8.98 31.65
CA GLU A 3 3.11 9.44 33.01
C GLU A 3 3.05 8.30 34.05
N THR A 4 2.10 7.38 33.90
CA THR A 4 1.76 6.43 34.96
C THR A 4 2.38 5.05 34.74
N GLY A 5 2.93 4.77 33.55
CA GLY A 5 3.44 3.44 33.20
C GLY A 5 2.37 2.37 32.95
N GLU A 6 1.12 2.63 33.35
CA GLU A 6 0.02 1.66 33.24
C GLU A 6 -0.19 1.15 31.81
N PRO A 7 -0.45 -0.15 31.61
CA PRO A 7 -0.73 -0.71 30.29
C PRO A 7 -2.04 -0.16 29.73
N LEU A 8 -2.21 -0.27 28.41
CA LEU A 8 -3.49 0.03 27.78
C LEU A 8 -4.56 -0.95 28.32
N PRO A 9 -5.70 -0.49 28.85
CA PRO A 9 -6.79 -1.36 29.27
C PRO A 9 -7.24 -2.29 28.14
N ALA A 10 -7.55 -3.55 28.49
CA ALA A 10 -7.89 -4.60 27.52
C ALA A 10 -9.12 -4.23 26.67
N ASP A 11 -10.16 -3.64 27.28
CA ASP A 11 -11.37 -3.20 26.60
C ASP A 11 -11.08 -2.12 25.53
N LYS A 12 -10.11 -1.24 25.80
CA LYS A 12 -9.66 -0.23 24.84
C LYS A 12 -8.84 -0.85 23.71
N LEU A 13 -7.98 -1.82 24.04
CA LEU A 13 -7.22 -2.57 23.02
C LEU A 13 -8.17 -3.29 22.06
N GLU A 14 -9.18 -3.99 22.57
CA GLU A 14 -10.19 -4.68 21.77
C GLU A 14 -10.94 -3.71 20.84
N ARG A 15 -11.33 -2.54 21.34
CA ARG A 15 -11.98 -1.50 20.51
C ARG A 15 -11.05 -0.96 19.41
N LEU A 16 -9.77 -0.79 19.70
CA LEU A 16 -8.79 -0.38 18.67
C LEU A 16 -8.63 -1.46 17.59
N LEU A 17 -8.51 -2.72 18.00
CA LEU A 17 -8.41 -3.85 17.07
C LEU A 17 -9.69 -4.00 16.23
N ALA A 18 -10.86 -3.79 16.81
CA ALA A 18 -12.14 -3.83 16.09
C ALA A 18 -12.28 -2.68 15.08
N ALA A 19 -11.74 -1.49 15.40
CA ALA A 19 -11.77 -0.33 14.53
C ALA A 19 -10.72 -0.37 13.40
N LYS A 20 -9.78 -1.33 13.41
CA LYS A 20 -8.63 -1.35 12.49
C LYS A 20 -9.01 -1.31 11.01
N ASN A 21 -10.17 -1.87 10.65
CA ASN A 21 -10.65 -1.95 9.27
C ASN A 21 -11.67 -0.87 8.89
N PHE A 22 -11.90 0.09 9.78
CA PHE A 22 -12.81 1.20 9.50
C PHE A 22 -12.32 1.98 8.26
N GLN A 23 -13.14 1.99 7.20
CA GLN A 23 -12.86 2.65 5.93
C GLN A 23 -11.63 2.13 5.14
N SER A 24 -11.10 0.94 5.44
CA SER A 24 -9.94 0.40 4.69
C SER A 24 -10.17 0.32 3.18
N ALA A 25 -11.38 -0.04 2.74
CA ALA A 25 -11.73 -0.04 1.32
C ALA A 25 -11.68 1.37 0.69
N MET A 26 -12.18 2.39 1.41
CA MET A 26 -12.13 3.79 0.96
C MET A 26 -10.69 4.30 0.85
N GLN A 27 -9.84 3.93 1.80
CA GLN A 27 -8.41 4.27 1.76
C GLN A 27 -7.69 3.53 0.61
N MET A 28 -8.06 2.27 0.37
CA MET A 28 -7.52 1.47 -0.73
C MET A 28 -7.85 2.07 -2.09
N VAL A 29 -9.13 2.38 -2.37
CA VAL A 29 -9.52 2.99 -3.66
C VAL A 29 -8.90 4.36 -3.85
N ARG A 30 -8.64 5.13 -2.78
CA ARG A 30 -7.92 6.40 -2.86
C ARG A 30 -6.45 6.21 -3.28
N GLN A 31 -5.77 5.17 -2.78
CA GLN A 31 -4.42 4.83 -3.24
C GLN A 31 -4.44 4.41 -4.73
N LEU A 32 -5.45 3.63 -5.14
CA LEU A 32 -5.63 3.26 -6.54
C LEU A 32 -5.92 4.47 -7.44
N GLU A 33 -6.71 5.46 -6.98
CA GLU A 33 -6.92 6.74 -7.69
C GLU A 33 -5.59 7.41 -7.99
N PHE A 34 -4.69 7.52 -7.00
CA PHE A 34 -3.39 8.15 -7.16
C PHE A 34 -2.47 7.37 -8.10
N SER A 35 -2.43 6.03 -7.97
CA SER A 35 -1.61 5.19 -8.85
C SER A 35 -2.09 5.22 -10.31
N LEU A 36 -3.40 5.19 -10.55
CA LEU A 36 -3.98 5.27 -11.88
C LEU A 36 -3.78 6.65 -12.50
N PHE A 37 -3.91 7.72 -11.71
CA PHE A 37 -3.61 9.07 -12.14
C PHE A 37 -2.14 9.20 -12.57
N ASP A 38 -1.21 8.76 -11.73
CA ASP A 38 0.23 8.77 -12.02
C ASP A 38 0.56 8.01 -13.31
N PHE A 39 0.04 6.79 -13.48
CA PHE A 39 0.24 6.04 -14.73
C PHE A 39 -0.29 6.77 -15.95
N LYS A 40 -1.51 7.32 -15.87
CA LYS A 40 -2.17 7.94 -17.02
C LYS A 40 -1.40 9.17 -17.51
N ILE A 41 -0.95 10.03 -16.60
CA ILE A 41 -0.21 11.25 -16.99
C ILE A 41 1.18 10.93 -17.57
N HIS A 42 1.82 9.83 -17.14
CA HIS A 42 3.16 9.46 -17.62
C HIS A 42 3.16 8.56 -18.86
N SER A 43 2.06 7.85 -19.15
CA SER A 43 1.96 6.93 -20.31
C SER A 43 1.15 7.48 -21.48
N GLU A 44 0.23 8.41 -21.24
CA GLU A 44 -0.70 8.93 -22.26
C GLU A 44 -0.48 10.42 -22.56
N PHE A 45 0.72 10.96 -22.28
CA PHE A 45 1.02 12.36 -22.58
C PHE A 45 0.98 12.63 -24.09
N ASN A 46 0.25 13.67 -24.49
CA ASN A 46 0.19 14.14 -25.88
C ASN A 46 0.68 15.60 -25.96
N PRO A 47 1.79 15.87 -26.68
CA PRO A 47 2.34 17.22 -26.81
C PRO A 47 1.44 18.18 -27.59
N ASP A 48 0.53 17.68 -28.45
CA ASP A 48 -0.40 18.50 -29.23
C ASP A 48 -1.60 18.99 -28.40
N THR A 49 -1.80 18.38 -27.23
CA THR A 49 -2.83 18.78 -26.26
C THR A 49 -2.20 18.97 -24.89
N PRO A 50 -1.39 20.03 -24.68
CA PRO A 50 -0.95 20.39 -23.34
C PRO A 50 -2.18 20.75 -22.49
N ASP A 51 -2.10 20.62 -21.16
CA ASP A 51 -3.18 20.94 -20.20
C ASP A 51 -4.27 19.86 -19.95
N GLN A 52 -3.98 18.58 -20.21
CA GLN A 52 -4.93 17.48 -19.95
C GLN A 52 -4.90 16.94 -18.50
N ILE A 53 -4.01 17.40 -17.63
CA ILE A 53 -3.77 16.78 -16.30
C ILE A 53 -5.04 16.73 -15.44
N GLN A 54 -5.81 17.83 -15.35
CA GLN A 54 -7.06 17.85 -14.58
C GLN A 54 -8.13 16.95 -15.22
N ALA A 55 -8.20 16.91 -16.55
CA ALA A 55 -9.13 16.05 -17.26
C ALA A 55 -8.81 14.57 -17.05
N GLN A 56 -7.52 14.19 -17.11
CA GLN A 56 -7.07 12.83 -16.82
C GLN A 56 -7.37 12.42 -15.37
N LEU A 57 -7.14 13.31 -14.40
CA LEU A 57 -7.51 13.07 -13.00
C LEU A 57 -9.03 12.86 -12.84
N ASN A 58 -9.85 13.67 -13.51
CA ASN A 58 -11.30 13.54 -13.45
C ASN A 58 -11.77 12.20 -14.04
N GLN A 59 -11.22 11.77 -15.17
CA GLN A 59 -11.51 10.46 -15.78
C GLN A 59 -11.17 9.29 -14.85
N VAL A 60 -10.06 9.38 -14.11
CA VAL A 60 -9.71 8.37 -13.10
C VAL A 60 -10.74 8.39 -11.97
N ARG A 61 -11.06 9.58 -11.44
CA ARG A 61 -12.04 9.73 -10.35
C ARG A 61 -13.43 9.22 -10.69
N GLU A 62 -13.88 9.39 -11.92
CA GLU A 62 -15.16 8.85 -12.40
C GLU A 62 -15.23 7.32 -12.29
N ARG A 63 -14.09 6.63 -12.39
CA ARG A 63 -14.03 5.16 -12.32
C ARG A 63 -13.90 4.61 -10.92
N VAL A 64 -13.14 5.28 -10.04
CA VAL A 64 -12.73 4.68 -8.76
C VAL A 64 -13.05 5.52 -7.52
N SER A 65 -13.41 6.79 -7.67
CA SER A 65 -13.62 7.69 -6.54
C SER A 65 -15.07 7.65 -6.07
N VAL A 66 -15.29 7.12 -4.87
CA VAL A 66 -16.63 7.06 -4.24
C VAL A 66 -17.08 8.45 -3.78
N VAL A 67 -16.14 9.30 -3.33
CA VAL A 67 -16.40 10.66 -2.88
C VAL A 67 -15.68 11.63 -3.80
N LYS A 68 -16.44 12.38 -4.60
CA LYS A 68 -15.88 13.37 -5.53
C LYS A 68 -15.44 14.62 -4.76
N PRO A 69 -14.18 15.07 -4.89
CA PRO A 69 -13.72 16.33 -4.31
C PRO A 69 -14.45 17.54 -4.92
N ALA A 70 -14.45 18.66 -4.19
CA ALA A 70 -14.98 19.92 -4.70
C ALA A 70 -14.23 20.38 -5.97
N GLU A 71 -14.92 21.10 -6.86
CA GLU A 71 -14.38 21.51 -8.17
C GLU A 71 -13.09 22.34 -8.08
N PHE A 72 -12.91 23.10 -7.01
CA PHE A 72 -11.70 23.90 -6.76
C PHE A 72 -10.52 23.07 -6.20
N ASN A 73 -10.67 21.76 -5.97
CA ASN A 73 -9.58 20.89 -5.52
C ASN A 73 -8.45 20.87 -6.56
N ARG A 74 -7.21 21.08 -6.10
CA ARG A 74 -5.99 21.08 -6.93
C ARG A 74 -4.94 20.12 -6.38
N PHE A 75 -5.38 18.93 -5.94
CA PHE A 75 -4.51 17.90 -5.36
C PHE A 75 -3.24 17.65 -6.20
N GLN A 76 -3.39 17.55 -7.52
CA GLN A 76 -2.30 17.28 -8.45
C GLN A 76 -1.15 18.30 -8.36
N HIS A 77 -1.42 19.56 -8.03
CA HIS A 77 -0.37 20.59 -7.88
C HIS A 77 0.44 20.42 -6.59
N SER A 78 -0.04 19.60 -5.67
CA SER A 78 0.61 19.28 -4.40
C SER A 78 1.13 17.84 -4.35
N PHE A 79 1.08 17.10 -5.46
CA PHE A 79 1.45 15.68 -5.48
C PHE A 79 2.96 15.48 -5.58
N GLY A 80 3.66 15.84 -4.50
CA GLY A 80 5.13 15.85 -4.46
C GLY A 80 5.80 14.50 -4.74
N HIS A 81 5.14 13.37 -4.46
CA HIS A 81 5.70 12.04 -4.72
C HIS A 81 6.13 11.85 -6.19
N ILE A 82 5.29 12.31 -7.13
CA ILE A 82 5.49 12.07 -8.56
C ILE A 82 6.10 13.27 -9.29
N PHE A 83 6.00 14.48 -8.72
CA PHE A 83 6.53 15.70 -9.35
C PHE A 83 7.84 16.22 -8.73
N ALA A 84 8.14 15.85 -7.49
CA ALA A 84 9.32 16.31 -6.76
C ALA A 84 10.02 15.17 -5.98
N GLY A 85 9.63 13.93 -6.27
CA GLY A 85 10.12 12.72 -5.60
C GLY A 85 10.46 11.63 -6.61
N GLY A 86 10.86 10.46 -6.11
CA GLY A 86 11.28 9.32 -6.93
C GLY A 86 10.15 8.41 -7.42
N TYR A 87 8.88 8.86 -7.35
CA TYR A 87 7.72 7.98 -7.61
C TYR A 87 6.99 8.31 -8.93
N ALA A 88 7.57 9.10 -9.83
CA ALA A 88 7.02 9.31 -11.16
C ALA A 88 6.83 7.97 -11.89
N ALA A 89 5.63 7.71 -12.41
CA ALA A 89 5.23 6.42 -12.99
C ALA A 89 5.46 5.22 -12.04
N GLY A 90 5.41 5.48 -10.73
CA GLY A 90 5.85 4.56 -9.68
C GLY A 90 4.99 4.63 -8.42
N TYR A 91 3.95 5.45 -8.35
CA TYR A 91 3.12 5.55 -7.15
C TYR A 91 2.38 4.25 -6.82
N TYR A 92 2.14 3.39 -7.82
CA TYR A 92 1.61 2.03 -7.61
C TYR A 92 2.51 1.15 -6.72
N SER A 93 3.79 1.49 -6.59
CA SER A 93 4.76 0.75 -5.77
C SER A 93 4.31 0.60 -4.31
N TYR A 94 3.54 1.54 -3.75
CA TYR A 94 2.98 1.40 -2.42
C TYR A 94 2.05 0.20 -2.31
N LYS A 95 1.06 0.07 -3.19
CA LYS A 95 0.12 -1.07 -3.17
C LYS A 95 0.78 -2.37 -3.61
N TRP A 96 1.73 -2.31 -4.54
CA TRP A 96 2.54 -3.46 -4.92
C TRP A 96 3.34 -4.00 -3.72
N ALA A 97 4.06 -3.13 -3.03
CA ALA A 97 4.83 -3.50 -1.84
C ALA A 97 3.93 -3.92 -0.68
N GLU A 98 2.71 -3.37 -0.56
CA GLU A 98 1.77 -3.75 0.49
C GLU A 98 1.32 -5.21 0.34
N VAL A 99 1.09 -5.69 -0.89
CA VAL A 99 0.83 -7.12 -1.17
C VAL A 99 1.98 -7.98 -0.64
N LEU A 100 3.22 -7.63 -0.98
CA LEU A 100 4.41 -8.35 -0.52
C LEU A 100 4.51 -8.33 1.02
N SER A 101 4.29 -7.17 1.64
CA SER A 101 4.42 -7.02 3.08
C SER A 101 3.35 -7.79 3.86
N ALA A 102 2.10 -7.78 3.40
CA ALA A 102 1.00 -8.48 4.04
C ALA A 102 1.16 -10.00 3.92
N ASP A 103 1.59 -10.47 2.75
CA ASP A 103 1.83 -11.89 2.50
C ASP A 103 3.10 -12.40 3.23
N ALA A 104 4.13 -11.56 3.33
CA ALA A 104 5.28 -11.85 4.18
C ALA A 104 4.89 -11.97 5.65
N PHE A 105 4.05 -11.05 6.15
CA PHE A 105 3.52 -11.11 7.51
C PHE A 105 2.61 -12.32 7.74
N SER A 106 1.85 -12.75 6.73
CA SER A 106 0.99 -13.94 6.84
C SER A 106 1.78 -15.21 7.21
N ARG A 107 3.05 -15.31 6.78
CA ARG A 107 3.93 -16.42 7.21
C ARG A 107 4.16 -16.40 8.73
N PHE A 108 4.29 -15.22 9.35
CA PHE A 108 4.36 -15.10 10.80
C PHE A 108 3.01 -15.44 11.46
N GLU A 109 1.88 -15.11 10.84
CA GLU A 109 0.57 -15.54 11.32
C GLU A 109 0.43 -17.09 11.29
N GLU A 110 0.98 -17.73 10.26
CA GLU A 110 0.95 -19.18 10.03
C GLU A 110 1.91 -19.96 10.96
N GLU A 111 3.13 -19.45 11.16
CA GLU A 111 4.21 -20.15 11.87
C GLU A 111 4.43 -19.66 13.31
N GLY A 112 3.71 -18.61 13.72
CA GLY A 112 3.81 -17.96 15.03
C GLY A 112 4.47 -16.58 14.96
N ILE A 113 3.78 -15.56 15.48
CA ILE A 113 4.16 -14.14 15.36
C ILE A 113 5.58 -13.85 15.83
N PHE A 114 6.06 -14.57 16.86
CA PHE A 114 7.39 -14.41 17.43
C PHE A 114 8.32 -15.59 17.12
N ASN A 115 8.06 -16.34 16.05
CA ASN A 115 8.89 -17.47 15.64
C ASN A 115 10.30 -17.00 15.23
N PRO A 116 11.36 -17.38 15.97
CA PRO A 116 12.72 -16.92 15.67
C PRO A 116 13.25 -17.41 14.32
N LYS A 117 12.79 -18.58 13.85
CA LYS A 117 13.19 -19.13 12.55
C LYS A 117 12.63 -18.27 11.42
N THR A 118 11.33 -17.97 11.45
CA THR A 118 10.69 -17.09 10.45
C THR A 118 11.33 -15.70 10.45
N GLY A 119 11.66 -15.17 11.64
CA GLY A 119 12.41 -13.91 11.77
C GLY A 119 13.80 -13.97 11.14
N ASN A 120 14.56 -15.04 11.35
CA ASN A 120 15.88 -15.22 10.75
C ASN A 120 15.82 -15.39 9.22
N ASP A 121 14.80 -16.09 8.72
CA ASP A 121 14.57 -16.23 7.28
C ASP A 121 14.24 -14.86 6.66
N PHE A 122 13.39 -14.05 7.31
CA PHE A 122 13.07 -12.69 6.85
C PHE A 122 14.32 -11.80 6.80
N LEU A 123 15.15 -11.86 7.83
CA LEU A 123 16.44 -11.15 7.86
C LEU A 123 17.34 -11.58 6.69
N THR A 124 17.50 -12.89 6.50
CA THR A 124 18.44 -13.48 5.54
C THR A 124 18.02 -13.25 4.09
N HIS A 125 16.72 -13.39 3.80
CA HIS A 125 16.20 -13.35 2.43
C HIS A 125 15.72 -11.96 2.02
N VAL A 126 15.16 -11.15 2.94
CA VAL A 126 14.58 -9.84 2.59
C VAL A 126 15.50 -8.70 2.98
N LEU A 127 15.95 -8.63 4.24
CA LEU A 127 16.62 -7.42 4.75
C LEU A 127 18.11 -7.34 4.39
N GLN A 128 18.84 -8.45 4.39
CA GLN A 128 20.30 -8.46 4.18
C GLN A 128 20.72 -8.34 2.72
N LYS A 129 19.80 -8.55 1.77
CA LYS A 129 20.15 -8.70 0.36
C LYS A 129 20.20 -7.38 -0.40
N GLY A 130 19.50 -6.34 0.05
CA GLY A 130 19.40 -5.09 -0.71
C GLY A 130 19.00 -5.36 -2.16
N GLY A 131 19.74 -4.78 -3.12
CA GLY A 131 19.57 -5.04 -4.56
C GLY A 131 20.54 -6.08 -5.15
N SER A 132 21.10 -6.99 -4.35
CA SER A 132 22.09 -7.98 -4.82
C SER A 132 21.50 -9.22 -5.52
N ALA A 133 20.18 -9.37 -5.51
CA ALA A 133 19.44 -10.43 -6.19
C ALA A 133 18.04 -9.93 -6.54
N GLU A 134 17.35 -10.64 -7.43
CA GLU A 134 16.01 -10.26 -7.90
C GLU A 134 14.99 -10.33 -6.75
N PRO A 135 14.17 -9.28 -6.52
CA PRO A 135 13.21 -9.24 -5.42
C PRO A 135 12.23 -10.43 -5.39
N ASP A 136 11.79 -10.90 -6.56
CA ASP A 136 10.86 -12.02 -6.66
C ASP A 136 11.49 -13.34 -6.21
N GLU A 137 12.78 -13.55 -6.51
CA GLU A 137 13.52 -14.74 -6.05
C GLU A 137 13.70 -14.71 -4.54
N LEU A 138 14.04 -13.55 -4.00
CA LEU A 138 14.19 -13.33 -2.56
C LEU A 138 12.87 -13.54 -1.80
N PHE A 139 11.78 -13.01 -2.34
CA PHE A 139 10.45 -13.21 -1.78
C PHE A 139 10.04 -14.69 -1.84
N LYS A 140 10.24 -15.38 -2.96
CA LYS A 140 9.97 -16.82 -3.09
C LYS A 140 10.80 -17.65 -2.12
N ALA A 141 12.08 -17.31 -1.94
CA ALA A 141 12.95 -17.98 -0.98
C ALA A 141 12.46 -17.82 0.47
N PHE A 142 11.96 -16.63 0.83
CA PHE A 142 11.36 -16.39 2.14
C PHE A 142 9.97 -17.04 2.31
N ARG A 143 9.08 -16.87 1.33
CA ARG A 143 7.66 -17.22 1.44
C ARG A 143 7.37 -18.67 1.09
N GLY A 144 8.23 -19.30 0.30
CA GLY A 144 8.06 -20.64 -0.28
C GLY A 144 7.15 -20.69 -1.50
N ARG A 145 6.58 -19.56 -1.93
CA ARG A 145 5.67 -19.44 -3.08
C ARG A 145 5.67 -18.00 -3.63
N GLU A 146 4.98 -17.80 -4.74
CA GLU A 146 4.71 -16.47 -5.30
C GLU A 146 3.82 -15.62 -4.37
N PRO A 147 3.95 -14.28 -4.45
CA PRO A 147 3.12 -13.38 -3.66
C PRO A 147 1.64 -13.49 -4.05
N SER A 148 0.78 -13.42 -3.03
CA SER A 148 -0.69 -13.41 -3.19
C SER A 148 -1.29 -12.17 -2.52
N PRO A 149 -2.30 -11.51 -3.13
CA PRO A 149 -3.01 -10.41 -2.50
C PRO A 149 -3.95 -10.83 -1.37
N ASP A 150 -4.18 -12.13 -1.15
CA ASP A 150 -5.18 -12.63 -0.21
C ASP A 150 -4.96 -12.12 1.22
N ALA A 151 -3.70 -12.11 1.68
CA ALA A 151 -3.36 -11.61 3.00
C ALA A 151 -3.71 -10.12 3.14
N LEU A 152 -3.38 -9.30 2.13
CA LEU A 152 -3.73 -7.87 2.11
C LEU A 152 -5.25 -7.66 2.18
N LEU A 153 -6.01 -8.42 1.39
CA LEU A 153 -7.48 -8.31 1.38
C LEU A 153 -8.09 -8.74 2.71
N ARG A 154 -7.60 -9.84 3.31
CA ARG A 154 -8.03 -10.31 4.63
C ARG A 154 -7.69 -9.31 5.73
N HIS A 155 -6.46 -8.78 5.72
CA HIS A 155 -6.03 -7.73 6.66
C HIS A 155 -6.85 -6.45 6.52
N SER A 156 -7.31 -6.13 5.31
CA SER A 156 -8.18 -4.98 5.03
C SER A 156 -9.66 -5.23 5.33
N GLY A 157 -10.07 -6.46 5.66
CA GLY A 157 -11.48 -6.83 5.86
C GLY A 157 -12.31 -6.89 4.57
N ILE A 158 -11.67 -7.15 3.43
CA ILE A 158 -12.27 -7.17 2.08
C ILE A 158 -12.25 -8.59 1.48
N GLY A 159 -11.43 -9.50 2.00
CA GLY A 159 -11.37 -10.92 1.62
C GLY A 159 -12.23 -11.82 2.52
N GLN A 160 -12.65 -12.98 2.01
CA GLN A 160 -13.27 -14.05 2.80
C GLN A 160 -12.25 -14.73 3.73
#